data_AF-A0A954YY65-F1
#
_entry.id   AF-A0A954YY65-F1
#
_cell.length_a   1.000
_cell.length_b   1.000
_cell.length_c   1.000
_cell.angle_alpha   90.00
_cell.angle_beta   90.00
_cell.angle_gamma   90.00
#
_symmetry.space_group_name_H-M   'P 1'
#
loop_
_entity.id
_entity.type
_entity.pdbx_description
1 polymer ?
#
loop_
_entity_poly.entity_id
_entity_poly.type
_entity_poly.pdbx_seq_one_letter_code
_entity_poly.pdbx_strand_id
1 'polypeptide(L)'
;MDTDQHFGLQVIICSGRGACERAVAGFGLALAAAASGTKVVILLTMHGAEWAIKTNGNQVDVPGFSSIAEYIDLIQNHGGRIELCATCL
;
A
#
# COMPACT_ATOMS: atom_id res chain seq x y z
N MET A 1 14.56 -22.49 0.18
CA MET A 1 14.33 -21.04 0.12
C MET A 1 13.87 -20.74 -1.28
N ASP A 2 12.60 -20.40 -1.44
CA ASP A 2 11.98 -20.19 -2.75
C ASP A 2 12.38 -18.79 -3.25
N THR A 3 13.40 -18.74 -4.11
CA THR A 3 14.08 -17.51 -4.55
C THR A 3 13.39 -16.79 -5.71
N ASP A 4 12.20 -17.23 -6.13
CA ASP A 4 11.50 -16.68 -7.29
C ASP A 4 10.20 -15.97 -6.90
N GLN A 5 10.31 -14.90 -6.10
CA GLN A 5 9.18 -14.00 -5.87
C GLN A 5 9.02 -13.04 -7.04
N HIS A 6 8.56 -13.58 -8.18
CA HIS A 6 8.09 -12.76 -9.28
C HIS A 6 6.76 -12.09 -8.88
N PHE A 7 6.79 -10.79 -8.63
CA PHE A 7 5.58 -9.98 -8.44
C PHE A 7 5.00 -9.63 -9.81
N GLY A 8 3.70 -9.84 -9.99
CA GLY A 8 2.99 -9.44 -11.21
C GLY A 8 2.67 -7.95 -11.24
N LEU A 9 2.73 -7.27 -10.09
CA LEU A 9 2.56 -5.82 -9.99
C LEU A 9 3.39 -5.25 -8.83
N GLN A 10 4.12 -4.17 -9.12
CA GLN A 10 4.71 -3.31 -8.11
C GLN A 10 4.02 -1.94 -8.13
N VAL A 11 3.58 -1.48 -6.96
CA VAL A 11 3.05 -0.12 -6.77
C VAL A 11 3.99 0.66 -5.87
N ILE A 12 4.49 1.79 -6.35
CA ILE A 12 5.37 2.66 -5.56
C ILE A 12 4.53 3.85 -5.07
N ILE A 13 4.37 3.96 -3.75
CA ILE A 13 3.59 5.03 -3.13
C ILE A 13 4.56 6.04 -2.52
N CYS A 14 4.63 7.21 -3.16
CA CYS A 14 5.44 8.34 -2.72
C CYS A 14 4.64 9.40 -1.96
N SER A 15 3.30 9.34 -2.03
CA SER A 15 2.39 10.34 -1.46
C SER A 15 2.00 10.01 -0.03
N GLY A 16 2.16 10.98 0.88
CA GLY A 16 1.63 10.95 2.24
C GLY A 16 0.27 11.66 2.36
N ARG A 17 -0.07 12.09 3.58
CA ARG A 17 -1.32 12.74 4.01
C ARG A 17 -1.61 14.02 3.24
N GLY A 18 -0.58 14.74 2.81
CA GLY A 18 -0.74 15.95 1.98
C GLY A 18 -1.28 15.69 0.57
N ALA A 19 -1.32 14.44 0.11
CA ALA A 19 -1.89 14.03 -1.17
C ALA A 19 -2.52 12.63 -1.04
N CYS A 20 -3.39 12.48 -0.03
CA CYS A 20 -3.94 11.19 0.40
C CYS A 20 -4.77 10.48 -0.70
N GLU A 21 -5.42 11.24 -1.59
CA GLU A 21 -6.17 10.74 -2.72
C GLU A 21 -5.31 9.91 -3.70
N ARG A 22 -4.02 10.29 -3.84
CA ARG A 22 -3.06 9.55 -4.67
C ARG A 22 -2.65 8.24 -4.02
N ALA A 23 -2.46 8.26 -2.70
CA ALA A 23 -2.17 7.05 -1.93
C ALA A 23 -3.35 6.08 -2.04
N VAL A 24 -4.57 6.56 -1.79
CA VAL A 24 -5.81 5.78 -1.91
C VAL A 24 -5.96 5.15 -3.30
N ALA A 25 -5.71 5.90 -4.38
CA ALA A 25 -5.74 5.35 -5.73
C ALA A 25 -4.71 4.22 -5.93
N GLY A 26 -3.49 4.39 -5.43
CA GLY A 26 -2.43 3.37 -5.51
C GLY A 26 -2.77 2.11 -4.71
N PHE A 27 -3.27 2.27 -3.49
CA PHE A 27 -3.73 1.17 -2.64
C PHE A 27 -4.95 0.45 -3.23
N GLY A 28 -5.91 1.20 -3.80
CA GLY A 28 -7.08 0.63 -4.47
C GLY A 28 -6.70 -0.23 -5.68
N LEU A 29 -5.76 0.24 -6.50
CA LEU A 29 -5.23 -0.54 -7.62
C LEU A 29 -4.54 -1.82 -7.13
N ALA A 30 -3.68 -1.70 -6.12
CA ALA A 30 -2.98 -2.85 -5.53
C ALA A 30 -3.96 -3.88 -4.95
N LEU A 31 -5.00 -3.43 -4.24
CA LEU A 31 -6.03 -4.32 -3.71
C LEU A 31 -6.81 -5.01 -4.84
N ALA A 32 -7.23 -4.28 -5.86
CA ALA A 32 -7.95 -4.88 -7.00
C ALA A 32 -7.11 -5.97 -7.69
N ALA A 33 -5.81 -5.72 -7.89
CA ALA A 33 -4.89 -6.70 -8.45
C ALA A 33 -4.70 -7.91 -7.54
N ALA A 34 -4.50 -7.69 -6.23
CA ALA A 34 -4.33 -8.76 -5.24
C ALA A 34 -5.58 -9.63 -5.13
N ALA A 35 -6.77 -9.03 -5.08
CA ALA A 35 -8.06 -9.71 -5.08
C ALA A 35 -8.28 -10.53 -6.37
N SER A 36 -7.66 -10.14 -7.48
CA SER A 36 -7.67 -10.86 -8.76
C SER A 36 -6.61 -11.97 -8.85
N GLY A 37 -5.88 -12.27 -7.76
CA GLY A 37 -4.85 -13.31 -7.70
C GLY A 37 -3.47 -12.88 -8.21
N THR A 38 -3.25 -11.60 -8.48
CA THR A 38 -1.92 -11.09 -8.86
C THR A 38 -1.05 -10.98 -7.62
N LYS A 39 0.20 -11.46 -7.67
CA LYS A 39 1.18 -11.20 -6.61
C LYS A 39 1.59 -9.73 -6.63
N VAL A 40 1.19 -8.98 -5.61
CA VAL A 40 1.45 -7.53 -5.50
C VAL A 40 2.53 -7.24 -4.46
N VAL A 41 3.41 -6.31 -4.77
CA VAL A 41 4.27 -5.64 -3.79
C VAL A 41 4.04 -4.13 -3.82
N ILE A 42 3.89 -3.52 -2.65
CA ILE A 42 3.86 -2.07 -2.48
C ILE A 42 5.17 -1.63 -1.87
N LEU A 43 5.85 -0.66 -2.48
CA LEU A 43 6.96 0.06 -1.87
C LEU A 43 6.50 1.42 -1.36
N LEU A 44 6.56 1.61 -0.04
CA LEU A 44 6.35 2.90 0.61
C LEU A 44 7.67 3.66 0.68
N THR A 45 7.71 4.84 0.08
CA THR A 45 8.92 5.68 0.02
C THR A 45 8.54 7.16 0.07
N MET A 46 9.53 8.03 0.29
CA MET A 46 9.33 9.48 0.43
C MET A 46 8.24 9.77 1.48
N HIS A 47 7.26 10.63 1.17
CA HIS A 47 6.14 10.91 2.07
C HIS A 47 5.18 9.72 2.24
N GLY A 48 5.22 8.71 1.36
CA GLY A 48 4.41 7.51 1.51
C GLY A 48 4.89 6.59 2.63
N ALA A 49 6.13 6.75 3.10
CA ALA A 49 6.70 5.98 4.21
C ALA A 49 5.88 6.12 5.51
N GLU A 50 5.22 7.26 5.71
CA GLU A 50 4.44 7.53 6.91
C GLU A 50 3.22 6.61 7.06
N TRP A 51 2.75 5.97 5.98
CA TRP A 51 1.66 4.98 6.03
C TRP A 51 2.07 3.68 6.72
N ALA A 52 3.37 3.43 6.89
CA ALA A 52 3.87 2.31 7.69
C ALA A 52 3.62 2.50 9.20
N ILE A 53 3.35 3.74 9.63
CA ILE A 53 3.01 4.04 11.03
C ILE A 53 1.54 3.65 11.26
N LYS A 54 1.32 2.66 12.13
CA LYS A 54 -0.01 2.04 12.39
C LYS A 54 -1.16 3.01 12.62
N THR A 55 -0.90 4.19 13.17
CA THR A 55 -1.94 5.18 13.48
C THR A 55 -2.28 6.11 12.32
N ASN A 56 -1.36 6.31 11.37
CA ASN A 56 -1.53 7.28 10.30
C ASN A 56 -2.58 6.85 9.28
N GLY A 57 -2.70 5.54 9.03
CA GLY A 57 -3.65 4.99 8.07
C GLY A 57 -5.12 5.02 8.51
N ASN A 58 -5.40 5.28 9.79
CA ASN A 58 -6.75 5.21 10.35
C ASN A 58 -7.59 6.50 10.15
N GLN A 59 -6.94 7.62 9.86
CA GLN A 59 -7.59 8.94 9.79
C GLN A 59 -7.50 9.56 8.39
N VAL A 60 -7.62 8.73 7.35
CA VAL A 60 -7.65 9.21 5.97
C VAL A 60 -9.09 9.46 5.56
N ASP A 61 -9.43 10.73 5.35
CA ASP A 61 -10.77 11.17 4.96
C ASP A 61 -10.80 11.47 3.45
N VAL A 62 -10.87 10.40 2.65
CA VAL A 62 -11.18 10.50 1.22
C VAL A 62 -12.62 9.98 1.04
N PRO A 63 -13.61 10.85 0.77
CA PRO A 63 -15.00 10.46 0.72
C PRO A 63 -15.26 9.30 -0.26
N GLY A 64 -15.91 8.25 0.24
CA GLY A 64 -16.26 7.06 -0.54
C GLY A 64 -15.16 6.00 -0.65
N PHE A 65 -14.02 6.18 0.03
CA PHE A 65 -12.92 5.20 0.06
C PHE A 65 -12.68 4.67 1.48
N SER A 66 -12.16 3.44 1.53
CA SER A 66 -11.67 2.82 2.77
C SER A 66 -10.46 3.55 3.32
N SER A 67 -10.19 3.35 4.61
CA SER A 67 -8.98 3.86 5.24
C SER A 67 -7.72 3.19 4.65
N ILE A 68 -6.57 3.87 4.70
CA ILE A 68 -5.31 3.27 4.23
C ILE A 68 -4.92 2.05 5.07
N ALA A 69 -5.22 2.05 6.36
CA ALA A 69 -5.01 0.89 7.23
C ALA A 69 -5.82 -0.33 6.74
N GLU A 70 -7.08 -0.11 6.40
CA GLU A 70 -7.96 -1.15 5.85
C GLU A 70 -7.44 -1.69 4.51
N TYR A 71 -6.96 -0.82 3.62
CA TYR A 71 -6.33 -1.28 2.37
C TYR A 71 -5.10 -2.16 2.63
N ILE A 72 -4.22 -1.76 3.56
CA ILE A 72 -3.02 -2.53 3.92
C ILE A 72 -3.43 -3.91 4.43
N ASP A 73 -4.38 -3.97 5.35
CA ASP A 73 -4.88 -5.23 5.92
C ASP A 73 -5.47 -6.13 4.82
N LEU A 74 -6.33 -5.60 3.96
CA LEU A 74 -6.94 -6.35 2.86
C LEU A 74 -5.88 -6.87 1.88
N ILE A 75 -4.89 -6.06 1.51
CA ILE A 75 -3.82 -6.47 0.59
C ILE A 75 -2.98 -7.60 1.20
N GLN A 76 -2.63 -7.51 2.48
CA GLN A 76 -1.89 -8.57 3.18
C GLN A 76 -2.72 -9.86 3.29
N ASN A 77 -4.03 -9.74 3.53
CA ASN A 77 -4.95 -10.88 3.54
C ASN A 77 -5.04 -11.57 2.17
N HIS A 78 -4.84 -10.84 1.08
CA HIS A 78 -4.73 -11.38 -0.29
C HIS A 78 -3.30 -11.78 -0.69
N GLY A 79 -2.37 -11.85 0.26
CA GLY A 79 -0.98 -12.31 0.02
C GLY A 79 -0.06 -11.25 -0.61
N GLY A 80 -0.51 -9.99 -0.69
CA GLY A 80 0.34 -8.87 -1.08
C GLY A 80 1.36 -8.52 0.00
N ARG A 81 2.48 -7.92 -0.41
CA ARG A 81 3.56 -7.49 0.49
C ARG A 81 3.65 -5.97 0.54
N ILE A 82 3.87 -5.43 1.74
CA ILE A 82 4.18 -4.02 1.96
C ILE A 82 5.64 -3.91 2.37
N GLU A 83 6.41 -3.15 1.63
CA GLU A 83 7.82 -2.86 1.88
C GLU A 83 8.01 -1.37 2.15
N LEU A 84 9.02 -1.05 2.93
CA LEU A 84 9.29 0.30 3.40
C LEU A 84 10.73 0.70 3.08
N CYS A 85 10.91 1.89 2.53
CA CYS A 85 12.19 2.58 2.49
C CYS A 85 12.65 2.92 3.92
N ALA A 86 13.63 2.18 4.44
CA ALA A 86 14.15 2.39 5.80
C ALA A 86 14.74 3.79 6.04
N THR A 87 15.24 4.46 4.99
CA THR A 87 15.80 5.82 5.07
C THR A 87 14.72 6.90 5.05
N CYS A 88 13.48 6.54 4.72
CA CYS A 88 12.38 7.48 4.55
C CYS A 88 11.49 7.61 5.79
N LEU A 89 11.75 6.81 6.83
CA LEU A 89 11.01 6.80 8.09
C LEU A 89 11.62 7.78 9.11
#